data_AF-A0AAJ0BLA1-F1
#
_entry.id   AF-A0AAJ0BLA1-F1
#
_cell.length_a   1.000
_cell.length_b   1.000
_cell.length_c   1.000
_cell.angle_alpha   90.00
_cell.angle_beta   90.00
_cell.angle_gamma   90.00
#
_symmetry.space_group_name_H-M   'P 1'
#
loop_
_entity.id
_entity.type
_entity.pdbx_description
1 polymer ?
#
loop_
_entity_poly.entity_id
_entity_poly.type
_entity_poly.pdbx_seq_one_letter_code
_entity_poly.pdbx_strand_id
1 'polypeptide(L)'
;MNYTGGYKQVASADTDAHHGDSAEPSPTIVASAPNSPRSERVSMQFTKAAFAFKDKLEDVRKHKSQPVVHEEALPTPTTQNPPKPEPATSGADAPQEAKSEEDPVTARKLRILRLVQSTLTSFLSIAIAILQGKAYLSYQQTKNTPGAWPTHPNLLPTLMLMVIAILAGSFDLCLLLAYLFPTMARTFLRIATKSYNILTCAKGVSYVLVSAVCKGGFDYGNASGQNNDLWGWTCSSAADKFDSLTQASANCSGQTAAWYIALVTIAIEGIGIFGTFFINQSKRKAAGKEMDSAEFAAEFEKLAAWGQEVDKAVGGITPQAGGKGS
;
A
#
# COMPACT_ATOMS: atom_id res chain seq x y z
N MET A 1 14.34 0.75 38.82
CA MET A 1 12.98 1.30 38.62
C MET A 1 12.01 0.19 38.99
N ASN A 2 11.43 0.27 40.19
CA ASN A 2 10.52 -0.75 40.73
C ASN A 2 9.10 -0.46 40.25
N TYR A 3 8.53 -1.37 39.47
CA TYR A 3 7.09 -1.38 39.17
C TYR A 3 6.39 -2.20 40.26
N THR A 4 5.93 -1.52 41.31
CA THR A 4 4.97 -2.09 42.27
C THR A 4 3.57 -1.95 41.70
N GLY A 5 3.14 -2.93 40.91
CA GLY A 5 1.75 -3.10 40.49
C GLY A 5 0.95 -3.72 41.63
N GLY A 6 0.10 -2.91 42.28
CA GLY A 6 -0.81 -3.37 43.31
C GLY A 6 -1.90 -4.27 42.73
N TYR A 7 -1.90 -5.54 43.12
CA TYR A 7 -3.03 -6.42 42.95
C TYR A 7 -4.05 -6.13 44.05
N LYS A 8 -5.25 -5.72 43.65
CA LYS A 8 -6.41 -5.59 44.54
C LYS A 8 -6.87 -7.01 44.88
N GLN A 9 -6.52 -7.51 46.07
CA GLN A 9 -7.15 -8.69 46.65
C GLN A 9 -8.64 -8.38 46.87
N VAL A 10 -9.51 -9.08 46.16
CA VAL A 10 -10.92 -9.15 46.53
C VAL A 10 -11.00 -10.19 47.63
N ALA A 11 -11.24 -9.72 48.85
CA ALA A 11 -11.50 -10.56 50.01
C ALA A 11 -12.74 -11.43 49.72
N SER A 12 -12.56 -12.75 49.66
CA SER A 12 -13.65 -13.68 49.91
C SER A 12 -13.87 -13.69 51.41
N ALA A 13 -15.06 -13.25 51.82
CA ALA A 13 -15.52 -13.39 53.19
C ALA A 13 -15.75 -14.86 53.49
N ASP A 14 -15.13 -15.33 54.57
CA ASP A 14 -15.46 -16.58 55.24
C ASP A 14 -16.95 -16.60 55.61
N THR A 15 -17.63 -17.70 55.31
CA THR A 15 -18.86 -18.07 56.00
C THR A 15 -18.80 -19.57 56.23
N ASP A 16 -18.41 -19.91 57.45
CA ASP A 16 -18.39 -21.27 57.95
C ASP A 16 -19.80 -21.79 58.28
N ALA A 17 -19.97 -23.07 57.95
CA ALA A 17 -20.77 -24.08 58.61
C ALA A 17 -22.30 -23.93 58.69
N HIS A 18 -23.01 -24.78 57.95
CA HIS A 18 -23.89 -25.76 58.60
C HIS A 18 -24.06 -27.04 57.78
N HIS A 19 -23.94 -28.15 58.51
CA HIS A 19 -24.26 -29.53 58.17
C HIS A 19 -25.68 -29.68 57.59
N GLY A 20 -25.82 -30.46 56.52
CA GLY A 20 -27.11 -30.89 56.00
C GLY A 20 -26.94 -31.84 54.82
N ASP A 21 -26.92 -33.14 55.11
CA ASP A 21 -27.14 -34.19 54.11
C ASP A 21 -28.46 -33.94 53.39
N SER A 22 -28.40 -33.59 52.11
CA SER A 22 -29.53 -33.64 51.20
C SER A 22 -29.00 -33.83 49.79
N ALA A 23 -29.38 -34.96 49.20
CA ALA A 23 -29.14 -35.28 47.81
C ALA A 23 -29.83 -34.21 46.94
N GLU A 24 -29.03 -33.34 46.32
CA GLU A 24 -29.49 -32.41 45.28
C GLU A 24 -28.97 -32.83 43.89
N PRO A 25 -29.77 -32.55 42.84
CA PRO A 25 -29.68 -33.20 41.55
C PRO A 25 -28.54 -32.68 40.68
N SER A 26 -28.10 -33.55 39.76
CA SER A 26 -27.12 -33.23 38.71
C SER A 26 -27.39 -31.87 38.06
N PRO A 27 -26.35 -31.02 37.88
CA PRO A 27 -26.50 -29.76 37.19
C PRO A 27 -26.89 -30.02 35.73
N THR A 28 -28.10 -29.63 35.37
CA THR A 28 -28.53 -29.56 33.97
C THR A 28 -27.72 -28.46 33.31
N ILE A 29 -26.78 -28.86 32.44
CA ILE A 29 -26.04 -27.95 31.58
C ILE A 29 -27.05 -27.34 30.60
N VAL A 30 -27.49 -26.11 30.88
CA VAL A 30 -28.26 -25.31 29.95
C VAL A 30 -27.30 -24.84 28.85
N ALA A 31 -27.38 -25.49 27.70
CA ALA A 31 -26.68 -25.06 26.49
C ALA A 31 -27.08 -23.61 26.17
N SER A 32 -26.13 -22.69 26.26
CA SER A 32 -26.31 -21.31 25.84
C SER A 32 -26.50 -21.26 24.32
N ALA A 33 -27.61 -20.67 23.89
CA ALA A 33 -27.98 -20.52 22.49
C ALA A 33 -26.93 -19.69 21.71
N PRO A 34 -26.56 -20.10 20.48
CA PRO A 34 -25.63 -19.35 19.65
C PRO A 34 -26.36 -18.15 19.02
N ASN A 35 -26.33 -17.01 19.68
CA ASN A 35 -26.85 -15.76 19.13
C ASN A 35 -25.71 -14.78 18.82
N SER A 36 -25.22 -14.78 17.58
CA SER A 36 -24.91 -13.53 16.85
C SER A 36 -24.60 -13.79 15.35
N PRO A 37 -25.57 -13.61 14.44
CA PRO A 37 -25.34 -13.69 12.99
C PRO A 37 -24.65 -12.43 12.40
N ARG A 38 -24.04 -11.57 13.24
CA ARG A 38 -23.48 -10.29 12.79
C ARG A 38 -22.03 -10.38 12.30
N SER A 39 -21.30 -11.41 12.72
CA SER A 39 -19.88 -11.60 12.34
C SER A 39 -19.73 -12.12 10.89
N GLU A 40 -20.69 -12.93 10.42
CA GLU A 40 -20.62 -13.57 9.09
C GLU A 40 -20.72 -12.57 7.93
N ARG A 41 -21.50 -11.49 8.08
CA ARG A 41 -21.67 -10.47 7.03
C ARG A 41 -20.40 -9.66 6.74
N VAL A 42 -19.55 -9.46 7.74
CA VAL A 42 -18.33 -8.66 7.56
C VAL A 42 -17.27 -9.49 6.82
N SER A 43 -17.17 -10.78 7.13
CA SER A 43 -16.26 -11.70 6.43
C SER A 43 -16.57 -11.81 4.93
N MET A 44 -17.85 -11.96 4.56
CA MET A 44 -18.25 -12.07 3.14
C MET A 44 -17.97 -10.81 2.30
N GLN A 45 -17.97 -9.62 2.92
CA GLN A 45 -17.67 -8.36 2.20
C GLN A 45 -16.19 -8.29 1.80
N PHE A 46 -15.29 -8.73 2.67
CA PHE A 46 -13.85 -8.78 2.38
C PHE A 46 -13.51 -9.83 1.33
N THR A 47 -14.13 -11.02 1.39
CA THR A 47 -13.90 -12.06 0.37
C THR A 47 -14.39 -11.61 -1.00
N LYS A 48 -15.55 -10.94 -1.09
CA LYS A 48 -16.04 -10.35 -2.35
C LYS A 48 -15.09 -9.30 -2.91
N ALA A 49 -14.56 -8.40 -2.07
CA ALA A 49 -13.61 -7.38 -2.51
C ALA A 49 -12.28 -8.00 -3.00
N ALA A 50 -11.80 -9.06 -2.32
CA ALA A 50 -10.59 -9.77 -2.73
C ALA A 50 -10.75 -10.49 -4.08
N PHE A 51 -11.90 -11.14 -4.33
CA PHE A 51 -12.19 -11.76 -5.62
C PHE A 51 -12.36 -10.72 -6.74
N ALA A 52 -13.06 -9.61 -6.48
CA ALA A 52 -13.20 -8.54 -7.47
C ALA A 52 -11.86 -7.90 -7.86
N PHE A 53 -10.92 -7.81 -6.92
CA PHE A 53 -9.56 -7.33 -7.20
C PHE A 53 -8.75 -8.34 -8.04
N LYS A 54 -8.89 -9.64 -7.75
CA LYS A 54 -8.24 -10.71 -8.53
C LYS A 54 -8.70 -10.71 -9.99
N ASP A 55 -10.00 -10.63 -10.23
CA ASP A 55 -10.56 -10.60 -11.60
C ASP A 55 -10.04 -9.39 -12.39
N LYS A 56 -9.93 -8.23 -11.73
CA LYS A 56 -9.42 -7.02 -12.38
C LYS A 56 -7.92 -7.09 -12.71
N LEU A 57 -7.14 -7.84 -11.94
CA LEU A 57 -5.73 -8.11 -12.26
C LEU A 57 -5.57 -9.09 -13.43
N GLU A 58 -6.47 -10.07 -13.57
CA GLU A 58 -6.46 -10.97 -14.72
C GLU A 58 -6.83 -10.25 -16.03
N ASP A 59 -7.73 -9.28 -15.97
CA ASP A 59 -8.13 -8.46 -17.12
C ASP A 59 -6.97 -7.59 -17.64
N VAL A 60 -6.22 -6.96 -16.72
CA VAL A 60 -5.01 -6.20 -17.07
C VAL A 60 -3.91 -7.09 -17.66
N ARG A 61 -3.79 -8.34 -17.18
CA ARG A 61 -2.83 -9.31 -17.74
C ARG A 61 -3.22 -9.72 -19.16
N LYS A 62 -4.50 -9.92 -19.45
CA LYS A 62 -4.99 -10.26 -20.79
C LYS A 62 -4.73 -9.13 -21.80
N HIS A 63 -4.96 -7.88 -21.41
CA HIS A 63 -4.73 -6.73 -22.30
C HIS A 63 -3.25 -6.49 -22.65
N LYS A 64 -2.30 -6.93 -21.82
CA LYS A 64 -0.86 -6.78 -22.09
C LYS A 64 -0.29 -7.85 -23.02
N SER A 65 -1.11 -8.83 -23.43
CA SER A 65 -0.65 -10.01 -24.17
C SER A 65 -0.92 -9.96 -25.68
N GLN A 66 -1.33 -8.84 -26.25
CA GLN A 66 -1.48 -8.76 -27.71
C GLN A 66 -0.10 -8.78 -28.38
N PRO A 67 0.19 -9.80 -29.23
CA PRO A 67 1.44 -9.87 -29.96
C PRO A 67 1.47 -8.76 -31.03
N VAL A 68 2.53 -7.96 -31.01
CA VAL A 68 2.87 -7.05 -32.11
C VAL A 68 3.21 -7.93 -33.31
N VAL A 69 2.30 -7.99 -34.28
CA VAL A 69 2.54 -8.68 -35.56
C VAL A 69 3.54 -7.82 -36.35
N HIS A 70 4.78 -8.29 -36.41
CA HIS A 70 5.77 -7.77 -37.34
C HIS A 70 5.49 -8.35 -38.72
N GLU A 71 5.12 -7.48 -39.66
CA GLU A 71 4.94 -7.82 -41.06
C GLU A 71 6.33 -7.98 -41.71
N GLU A 72 6.63 -9.22 -42.11
CA GLU A 72 7.86 -9.64 -42.74
C GLU A 72 7.68 -9.63 -44.27
N ALA A 73 8.49 -8.82 -44.97
CA ALA A 73 8.60 -8.87 -46.42
C ALA A 73 10.07 -8.73 -46.86
N LEU A 74 10.55 -9.73 -47.60
CA LEU A 74 11.79 -9.79 -48.41
C LEU A 74 11.34 -10.00 -49.89
N PRO A 75 12.12 -9.71 -50.97
CA PRO A 75 13.56 -10.01 -51.15
C PRO A 75 14.45 -8.92 -51.82
N THR A 76 15.76 -9.18 -51.81
CA THR A 76 16.94 -8.45 -52.35
C THR A 76 16.97 -8.33 -53.89
N PRO A 77 17.80 -7.44 -54.52
CA PRO A 77 19.16 -7.83 -54.91
C PRO A 77 20.27 -6.73 -54.87
N THR A 78 21.50 -7.23 -54.81
CA THR A 78 22.85 -6.64 -54.81
C THR A 78 23.15 -5.56 -55.88
N THR A 79 23.97 -4.53 -55.56
CA THR A 79 25.13 -4.05 -56.37
C THR A 79 25.99 -3.03 -55.59
N GLN A 80 27.31 -3.23 -55.65
CA GLN A 80 28.42 -2.46 -55.04
C GLN A 80 28.62 -1.05 -55.64
N ASN A 81 28.89 -0.04 -54.80
CA ASN A 81 30.17 0.69 -54.72
C ASN A 81 30.08 1.89 -53.72
N PRO A 82 31.20 2.29 -53.08
CA PRO A 82 31.19 3.29 -52.03
C PRO A 82 31.41 4.71 -52.59
N PRO A 83 30.65 5.71 -52.11
CA PRO A 83 31.25 7.02 -51.94
C PRO A 83 30.82 7.72 -50.65
N LYS A 84 31.85 8.16 -49.92
CA LYS A 84 31.92 9.43 -49.17
C LYS A 84 30.98 9.61 -47.98
N PRO A 85 31.51 9.80 -46.74
CA PRO A 85 30.69 10.08 -45.57
C PRO A 85 30.07 11.47 -45.69
N GLU A 86 28.79 11.52 -46.03
CA GLU A 86 27.95 12.70 -45.85
C GLU A 86 27.34 12.63 -44.44
N PRO A 87 27.40 13.72 -43.65
CA PRO A 87 26.77 13.76 -42.34
C PRO A 87 25.25 13.82 -42.53
N ALA A 88 24.60 12.66 -42.43
CA ALA A 88 23.14 12.56 -42.40
C ALA A 88 22.61 13.19 -41.11
N THR A 89 22.38 14.50 -41.20
CA THR A 89 21.40 15.25 -40.43
C THR A 89 20.02 14.63 -40.67
N SER A 90 19.67 13.61 -39.89
CA SER A 90 18.30 13.14 -39.74
C SER A 90 17.95 13.26 -38.27
N GLY A 91 17.60 14.50 -37.90
CA GLY A 91 16.90 14.80 -36.67
C GLY A 91 15.54 14.14 -36.75
N ALA A 92 15.46 12.89 -36.29
CA ALA A 92 14.22 12.38 -35.75
C ALA A 92 13.95 13.23 -34.50
N ASP A 93 13.12 14.26 -34.67
CA ASP A 93 12.49 15.03 -33.60
C ASP A 93 11.69 14.06 -32.73
N ALA A 94 12.40 13.34 -31.86
CA ALA A 94 11.79 12.68 -30.72
C ALA A 94 11.02 13.78 -29.98
N PRO A 95 9.71 13.60 -29.73
CA PRO A 95 8.92 14.58 -29.00
C PRO A 95 9.67 14.92 -27.73
N GLN A 96 10.26 16.12 -27.68
CA GLN A 96 10.81 16.65 -26.45
C GLN A 96 9.58 16.78 -25.56
N GLU A 97 9.36 15.80 -24.68
CA GLU A 97 8.41 15.89 -23.59
C GLU A 97 8.63 17.26 -22.99
N ALA A 98 7.69 18.17 -23.24
CA ALA A 98 7.74 19.52 -22.76
C ALA A 98 8.04 19.40 -21.26
N LYS A 99 9.23 19.84 -20.86
CA LYS A 99 9.62 19.92 -19.45
C LYS A 99 8.67 20.94 -18.84
N SER A 100 7.50 20.47 -18.45
CA SER A 100 6.52 21.25 -17.71
C SER A 100 7.29 21.79 -16.51
N GLU A 101 7.46 23.11 -16.50
CA GLU A 101 8.24 23.84 -15.52
C GLU A 101 7.52 23.69 -14.17
N GLU A 102 7.81 22.57 -13.52
CA GLU A 102 7.12 22.17 -12.30
C GLU A 102 7.55 23.14 -11.21
N ASP A 103 6.59 23.92 -10.69
CA ASP A 103 6.84 24.91 -9.65
C ASP A 103 7.68 24.28 -8.51
N PRO A 104 8.92 24.74 -8.28
CA PRO A 104 9.86 24.12 -7.36
C PRO A 104 9.31 24.02 -5.94
N VAL A 105 8.35 24.88 -5.59
CA VAL A 105 7.66 24.87 -4.29
C VAL A 105 6.83 23.60 -4.12
N THR A 106 6.10 23.18 -5.15
CA THR A 106 5.23 21.99 -5.10
C THR A 106 6.06 20.71 -5.02
N ALA A 107 7.13 20.63 -5.80
CA ALA A 107 8.07 19.51 -5.76
C ALA A 107 8.72 19.37 -4.37
N ARG A 108 9.09 20.49 -3.71
CA ARG A 108 9.65 20.47 -2.36
C ARG A 108 8.65 19.99 -1.31
N LYS A 109 7.40 20.48 -1.35
CA LYS A 109 6.34 20.06 -0.42
C LYS A 109 6.09 18.55 -0.52
N LEU A 110 6.02 17.99 -1.73
CA LEU A 110 5.80 16.56 -1.93
C LEU A 110 6.96 15.72 -1.38
N ARG A 111 8.21 16.17 -1.54
CA ARG A 111 9.37 15.49 -0.94
C ARG A 111 9.32 15.49 0.58
N ILE A 112 8.95 16.61 1.21
CA ILE A 112 8.82 16.70 2.67
C ILE A 112 7.71 15.77 3.17
N LEU A 113 6.55 15.76 2.51
CA LEU A 113 5.45 14.86 2.87
C LEU A 113 5.86 13.39 2.80
N ARG A 114 6.56 12.98 1.73
CA ARG A 114 7.09 11.61 1.59
C ARG A 114 8.11 11.27 2.67
N LEU A 115 8.97 12.23 3.03
CA LEU A 115 9.97 12.03 4.08
C LEU A 115 9.29 11.84 5.44
N VAL A 116 8.35 12.72 5.81
CA VAL A 116 7.59 12.60 7.06
C VAL A 116 6.81 11.29 7.11
N GLN A 117 6.15 10.90 6.01
CA GLN A 117 5.45 9.63 5.91
C GLN A 117 6.40 8.43 6.09
N SER A 118 7.55 8.44 5.41
CA SER A 118 8.55 7.36 5.51
C SER A 118 9.13 7.27 6.92
N THR A 119 9.40 8.40 7.58
CA THR A 119 9.84 8.46 8.98
C THR A 119 8.81 7.81 9.91
N LEU A 120 7.55 8.24 9.83
CA LEU A 120 6.49 7.71 10.68
C LEU A 120 6.30 6.19 10.46
N THR A 121 6.20 5.76 9.21
CA THR A 121 6.01 4.34 8.88
C THR A 121 7.22 3.48 9.24
N SER A 122 8.44 4.01 9.16
CA SER A 122 9.65 3.35 9.66
C SER A 122 9.57 3.11 11.17
N PHE A 123 9.22 4.14 11.96
CA PHE A 123 9.11 4.00 13.42
C PHE A 123 8.02 3.02 13.82
N LEU A 124 6.86 3.07 13.18
CA LEU A 124 5.76 2.13 13.42
C LEU A 124 6.15 0.70 13.05
N SER A 125 6.84 0.50 11.94
CA SER A 125 7.33 -0.82 11.52
C SER A 125 8.36 -1.38 12.52
N ILE A 126 9.29 -0.56 13.00
CA ILE A 126 10.24 -0.96 14.04
C ILE A 126 9.50 -1.34 15.34
N ALA A 127 8.48 -0.57 15.74
CA ALA A 127 7.68 -0.88 16.91
C ALA A 127 6.95 -2.24 16.78
N ILE A 128 6.33 -2.52 15.63
CA ILE A 128 5.72 -3.82 15.34
C ILE A 128 6.77 -4.94 15.46
N ALA A 129 7.95 -4.78 14.84
CA ALA A 129 9.00 -5.77 14.86
C ALA A 129 9.49 -6.07 16.29
N ILE A 130 9.64 -5.04 17.14
CA ILE A 130 10.01 -5.20 18.55
C ILE A 130 8.93 -5.95 19.33
N LEU A 131 7.65 -5.57 19.17
CA LEU A 131 6.54 -6.19 19.89
C LEU A 131 6.39 -7.68 19.52
N GLN A 132 6.43 -7.99 18.22
CA GLN A 132 6.34 -9.37 17.73
C GLN A 132 7.60 -10.17 18.09
N GLY A 133 8.78 -9.54 18.02
CA GLY A 133 10.05 -10.12 18.44
C GLY A 133 10.06 -10.49 19.92
N LYS A 134 9.51 -9.64 20.79
CA LYS A 134 9.39 -9.93 22.23
C LYS A 134 8.51 -11.17 22.48
N ALA A 135 7.35 -11.26 21.82
CA ALA A 135 6.46 -12.41 21.93
C ALA A 135 7.14 -13.71 21.43
N TYR A 136 7.84 -13.63 20.29
CA TYR A 136 8.57 -14.77 19.73
C TYR A 136 9.74 -15.22 20.62
N LEU A 137 10.50 -14.28 21.19
CA LEU A 137 11.59 -14.59 22.13
C LEU A 137 11.06 -15.23 23.41
N SER A 138 9.96 -14.71 23.96
CA SER A 138 9.29 -15.31 25.12
C SER A 138 8.88 -16.76 24.85
N TYR A 139 8.30 -17.03 23.68
CA TYR A 139 8.01 -18.39 23.23
C TYR A 139 9.26 -19.26 23.18
N GLN A 140 10.33 -18.80 22.51
CA GLN A 140 11.57 -19.59 22.40
C GLN A 140 12.21 -19.93 23.74
N GLN A 141 12.12 -19.02 24.72
CA GLN A 141 12.65 -19.21 26.07
C GLN A 141 11.83 -20.20 26.89
N THR A 142 10.51 -20.27 26.67
CA THR A 142 9.58 -21.03 27.53
C THR A 142 8.93 -22.23 26.83
N LYS A 143 9.26 -22.50 25.57
CA LYS A 143 8.70 -23.62 24.78
C LYS A 143 8.89 -25.02 25.37
N ASN A 144 9.90 -25.19 26.21
CA ASN A 144 10.21 -26.48 26.85
C ASN A 144 9.44 -26.68 28.17
N THR A 145 8.73 -25.65 28.66
CA THR A 145 7.94 -25.74 29.89
C THR A 145 6.61 -26.43 29.60
N PRO A 146 6.31 -27.58 30.24
CA PRO A 146 5.06 -28.30 30.01
C PRO A 146 3.83 -27.43 30.28
N GLY A 147 2.90 -27.38 29.32
CA GLY A 147 1.65 -26.62 29.44
C GLY A 147 1.76 -25.10 29.25
N ALA A 148 2.98 -24.54 29.16
CA ALA A 148 3.14 -23.10 28.94
C ALA A 148 2.65 -22.63 27.57
N TRP A 149 2.66 -23.53 26.58
CA TRP A 149 2.22 -23.31 25.21
C TRP A 149 1.39 -24.49 24.70
N PRO A 150 0.56 -24.30 23.66
CA PRO A 150 -0.11 -25.40 22.96
C PRO A 150 0.88 -26.44 22.45
N THR A 151 0.46 -27.69 22.30
CA THR A 151 1.31 -28.79 21.80
C THR A 151 1.86 -28.50 20.39
N HIS A 152 1.06 -27.83 19.56
CA HIS A 152 1.42 -27.44 18.20
C HIS A 152 1.13 -25.95 17.98
N PRO A 153 1.99 -25.05 18.49
CA PRO A 153 1.75 -23.62 18.41
C PRO A 153 1.93 -23.13 16.97
N ASN A 154 0.94 -22.40 16.45
CA ASN A 154 1.01 -21.78 15.14
C ASN A 154 1.73 -20.42 15.24
N LEU A 155 2.98 -20.39 14.80
CA LEU A 155 3.85 -19.20 14.82
C LEU A 155 3.66 -18.30 13.58
N LEU A 156 2.91 -18.76 12.57
CA LEU A 156 2.86 -18.11 11.26
C LEU A 156 2.39 -16.65 11.34
N PRO A 157 1.30 -16.29 12.06
CA PRO A 157 0.83 -14.90 12.10
C PRO A 157 1.87 -13.93 12.69
N THR A 158 2.48 -14.31 13.82
CA THR A 158 3.53 -13.54 14.51
C THR A 158 4.75 -13.33 13.60
N LEU A 159 5.24 -14.40 12.97
CA LEU A 159 6.41 -14.34 12.10
C LEU A 159 6.16 -13.55 10.81
N MET A 160 5.00 -13.71 10.18
CA MET A 160 4.67 -12.95 8.96
C MET A 160 4.60 -11.45 9.23
N LEU A 161 3.95 -11.04 10.31
CA LEU A 161 3.84 -9.63 10.67
C LEU A 161 5.21 -9.04 11.05
N MET A 162 6.03 -9.81 11.77
CA MET A 162 7.39 -9.42 12.11
C MET A 162 8.28 -9.24 10.86
N VAL A 163 8.27 -10.21 9.93
CA VAL A 163 9.10 -10.16 8.72
C VAL A 163 8.71 -8.99 7.83
N ILE A 164 7.41 -8.77 7.60
CA ILE A 164 6.94 -7.62 6.81
C ILE A 164 7.34 -6.32 7.47
N ALA A 165 7.21 -6.21 8.80
CA ALA A 165 7.62 -5.02 9.53
C ALA A 165 9.12 -4.75 9.40
N ILE A 166 9.96 -5.78 9.46
CA ILE A 166 11.41 -5.65 9.23
C ILE A 166 11.70 -5.18 7.80
N LEU A 167 11.09 -5.80 6.78
CA LEU A 167 11.32 -5.44 5.38
C LEU A 167 10.83 -4.01 5.08
N ALA A 168 9.64 -3.67 5.54
CA ALA A 168 9.05 -2.34 5.42
C ALA A 168 9.92 -1.28 6.11
N GLY A 169 10.26 -1.50 7.38
CA GLY A 169 11.10 -0.59 8.16
C GLY A 169 12.49 -0.44 7.57
N SER A 170 13.10 -1.52 7.05
CA SER A 170 14.40 -1.45 6.37
C SER A 170 14.32 -0.60 5.10
N PHE A 171 13.26 -0.77 4.31
CA PHE A 171 13.06 0.01 3.10
C PHE A 171 12.88 1.50 3.39
N ASP A 172 12.01 1.84 4.34
CA ASP A 172 11.78 3.23 4.76
C ASP A 172 13.05 3.85 5.35
N LEU A 173 13.83 3.08 6.13
CA LEU A 173 15.12 3.52 6.66
C LEU A 173 16.15 3.76 5.55
N CYS A 174 16.25 2.89 4.54
CA CYS A 174 17.12 3.11 3.38
C CYS A 174 16.74 4.39 2.62
N LEU A 175 15.44 4.68 2.48
CA LEU A 175 14.98 5.94 1.89
C LEU A 175 15.41 7.14 2.74
N LEU A 176 15.23 7.09 4.06
CA LEU A 176 15.66 8.16 4.97
C LEU A 176 17.16 8.40 4.89
N LEU A 177 17.97 7.35 4.90
CA LEU A 177 19.42 7.45 4.73
C LEU A 177 19.78 8.07 3.37
N ALA A 178 19.08 7.70 2.30
CA ALA A 178 19.30 8.30 0.99
C ALA A 178 18.96 9.80 0.97
N TYR A 179 17.97 10.25 1.73
CA TYR A 179 17.65 11.67 1.88
C TYR A 179 18.68 12.43 2.74
N LEU A 180 19.23 11.80 3.77
CA LEU A 180 20.26 12.40 4.63
C LEU A 180 21.62 12.52 3.92
N PHE A 181 21.92 11.60 3.00
CA PHE A 181 23.21 11.55 2.28
C PHE A 181 23.04 11.70 0.75
N PRO A 182 22.58 12.87 0.26
CA PRO A 182 22.20 13.05 -1.15
C PRO A 182 23.38 12.97 -2.13
N THR A 183 24.62 13.19 -1.69
CA THR A 183 25.82 13.11 -2.54
C THR A 183 26.16 11.66 -2.90
N MET A 184 26.07 10.75 -1.93
CA MET A 184 26.35 9.32 -2.10
C MET A 184 25.17 8.56 -2.71
N ALA A 185 23.94 9.03 -2.48
CA ALA A 185 22.72 8.32 -2.84
C ALA A 185 22.02 8.81 -4.12
N ARG A 186 22.66 9.63 -4.98
CA ARG A 186 22.00 10.21 -6.17
C ARG A 186 21.36 9.16 -7.08
N THR A 187 22.08 8.07 -7.38
CA THR A 187 21.57 6.97 -8.22
C THR A 187 20.40 6.28 -7.53
N PHE A 188 20.52 6.02 -6.23
CA PHE A 188 19.48 5.38 -5.44
C PHE A 188 18.22 6.24 -5.36
N LEU A 189 18.35 7.55 -5.11
CA LEU A 189 17.22 8.49 -5.09
C LEU A 189 16.46 8.55 -6.41
N ARG A 190 17.15 8.45 -7.56
CA ARG A 190 16.47 8.37 -8.87
C ARG A 190 15.66 7.09 -9.00
N ILE A 191 16.25 5.95 -8.65
CA ILE A 191 15.56 4.65 -8.70
C ILE A 191 14.38 4.66 -7.73
N ALA A 192 14.62 5.03 -6.48
CA ALA A 192 13.63 5.16 -5.42
C ALA A 192 12.48 6.07 -5.82
N THR A 193 12.74 7.22 -6.46
CA THR A 193 11.67 8.13 -6.90
C THR A 193 10.78 7.48 -7.98
N LYS A 194 11.38 6.72 -8.91
CA LYS A 194 10.64 5.99 -9.96
C LYS A 194 9.85 4.81 -9.39
N SER A 195 10.43 4.09 -8.44
CA SER A 195 9.83 2.89 -7.84
C SER A 195 8.96 3.17 -6.62
N TYR A 196 8.96 4.39 -6.07
CA TYR A 196 8.30 4.76 -4.82
C TYR A 196 6.85 4.30 -4.79
N ASN A 197 6.06 4.66 -5.81
CA ASN A 197 4.63 4.31 -5.87
C ASN A 197 4.40 2.79 -5.86
N ILE A 198 5.26 2.03 -6.56
CA ILE A 198 5.16 0.57 -6.62
C ILE A 198 5.50 -0.04 -5.26
N LEU A 199 6.55 0.48 -4.60
CA LEU A 199 7.03 -0.04 -3.32
C LEU A 199 6.09 0.33 -2.17
N THR A 200 5.58 1.56 -2.12
CA THR A 200 4.51 2.02 -1.21
C THR A 200 3.25 1.18 -1.40
N CYS A 201 2.83 0.92 -2.65
CA CYS A 201 1.67 0.06 -2.93
C CYS A 201 1.92 -1.38 -2.47
N ALA A 202 3.07 -1.97 -2.81
CA ALA A 202 3.43 -3.32 -2.41
C ALA A 202 3.48 -3.46 -0.87
N LYS A 203 4.06 -2.48 -0.17
CA LYS A 203 4.09 -2.41 1.30
C LYS A 203 2.69 -2.34 1.89
N GLY A 204 1.84 -1.43 1.39
CA GLY A 204 0.46 -1.29 1.83
C GLY A 204 -0.36 -2.57 1.64
N VAL A 205 -0.30 -3.18 0.46
CA VAL A 205 -0.99 -4.46 0.17
C VAL A 205 -0.49 -5.58 1.07
N SER A 206 0.83 -5.67 1.30
CA SER A 206 1.41 -6.69 2.18
C SER A 206 0.90 -6.56 3.62
N TYR A 207 0.83 -5.34 4.16
CA TYR A 207 0.25 -5.09 5.48
C TYR A 207 -1.24 -5.42 5.55
N VAL A 208 -2.03 -5.10 4.52
CA VAL A 208 -3.45 -5.45 4.46
C VAL A 208 -3.63 -6.96 4.50
N LEU A 209 -2.92 -7.70 3.65
CA LEU A 209 -3.02 -9.15 3.56
C LEU A 209 -2.62 -9.80 4.88
N VAL A 210 -1.49 -9.40 5.47
CA VAL A 210 -1.04 -10.01 6.73
C VAL A 210 -1.89 -9.60 7.91
N SER A 211 -2.36 -8.35 7.99
CA SER A 211 -3.32 -7.95 9.03
C SER A 211 -4.61 -8.77 8.97
N ALA A 212 -5.09 -9.09 7.76
CA ALA A 212 -6.26 -9.94 7.55
C ALA A 212 -5.98 -11.41 7.96
N VAL A 213 -4.82 -11.97 7.60
CA VAL A 213 -4.41 -13.32 8.01
C VAL A 213 -4.25 -13.41 9.53
N CYS A 214 -3.62 -12.43 10.17
CA CYS A 214 -3.46 -12.38 11.62
C CYS A 214 -4.81 -12.33 12.33
N LYS A 215 -5.71 -11.44 11.91
CA LYS A 215 -7.04 -11.32 12.52
C LYS A 215 -7.90 -12.56 12.28
N GLY A 216 -7.87 -13.10 11.05
CA GLY A 216 -8.60 -14.31 10.70
C GLY A 216 -8.10 -15.54 11.46
N GLY A 217 -6.77 -15.68 11.63
CA GLY A 217 -6.17 -16.73 12.45
C GLY A 217 -6.60 -16.64 13.91
N PHE A 218 -6.54 -15.44 14.49
CA PHE A 218 -6.99 -15.18 15.86
C PHE A 218 -8.48 -15.50 16.05
N ASP A 219 -9.36 -15.02 15.14
CA ASP A 219 -10.79 -15.27 15.22
C ASP A 219 -11.14 -16.75 15.09
N TYR A 220 -10.44 -17.45 14.20
CA TYR A 220 -10.60 -18.90 14.03
C TYR A 220 -10.13 -19.67 15.27
N GLY A 221 -8.98 -19.30 15.85
CA GLY A 221 -8.46 -19.88 17.08
C GLY A 221 -9.41 -19.71 18.25
N ASN A 222 -9.99 -18.50 18.39
CA ASN A 222 -10.95 -18.17 19.43
C ASN A 222 -12.29 -18.90 19.24
N ALA A 223 -12.81 -18.95 18.01
CA ALA A 223 -14.07 -19.62 17.71
C ALA A 223 -14.00 -21.16 17.86
N SER A 224 -12.84 -21.76 17.54
CA SER A 224 -12.61 -23.20 17.71
C SER A 224 -12.28 -23.60 19.15
N GLY A 225 -12.00 -22.63 20.04
CA GLY A 225 -11.55 -22.85 21.41
C GLY A 225 -10.14 -23.45 21.51
N GLN A 226 -9.46 -23.69 20.38
CA GLN A 226 -8.13 -24.30 20.37
C GLN A 226 -7.04 -23.28 20.68
N ASN A 227 -7.20 -22.02 20.27
CA ASN A 227 -6.23 -20.93 20.50
C ASN A 227 -4.78 -21.35 20.23
N ASN A 228 -4.55 -22.11 19.15
CA ASN A 228 -3.23 -22.69 18.85
C ASN A 228 -2.21 -21.65 18.41
N ASP A 229 -2.61 -20.48 17.95
CA ASP A 229 -1.68 -19.41 17.59
C ASP A 229 -1.18 -18.65 18.83
N LEU A 230 0.02 -18.05 18.75
CA LEU A 230 0.63 -17.34 19.88
C LEU A 230 -0.24 -16.19 20.38
N TRP A 231 -0.94 -15.49 19.48
CA TRP A 231 -1.77 -14.36 19.85
C TRP A 231 -3.03 -14.81 20.59
N GLY A 232 -3.77 -15.76 20.02
CA GLY A 232 -4.94 -16.39 20.63
C GLY A 232 -4.59 -17.05 21.97
N TRP A 233 -3.49 -17.79 22.05
CA TRP A 233 -3.05 -18.43 23.29
C TRP A 233 -2.77 -17.42 24.39
N THR A 234 -1.93 -16.41 24.12
CA THR A 234 -1.55 -15.40 25.13
C THR A 234 -2.73 -14.57 25.64
N CYS A 235 -3.82 -14.46 24.87
CA CYS A 235 -5.05 -13.80 25.27
C CYS A 235 -6.10 -14.74 25.88
N SER A 236 -5.78 -16.04 26.04
CA SER A 236 -6.69 -17.03 26.61
C SER A 236 -6.52 -17.17 28.13
N SER A 237 -7.58 -17.60 28.82
CA SER A 237 -7.54 -17.86 30.27
C SER A 237 -6.59 -19.00 30.67
N ALA A 238 -6.20 -19.88 29.73
CA ALA A 238 -5.22 -20.91 29.98
C ALA A 238 -3.81 -20.31 30.19
N ALA A 239 -3.49 -19.23 29.47
CA ALA A 239 -2.20 -18.57 29.56
C ALA A 239 -2.03 -17.75 30.86
N ASP A 240 -3.12 -17.31 31.50
CA ASP A 240 -3.09 -16.61 32.78
C ASP A 240 -2.40 -17.43 33.88
N LYS A 241 -2.53 -18.76 33.84
CA LYS A 241 -1.86 -19.69 34.77
C LYS A 241 -0.34 -19.68 34.65
N PHE A 242 0.18 -19.20 33.51
CA PHE A 242 1.59 -19.17 33.17
C PHE A 242 2.11 -17.74 32.98
N ASP A 243 1.35 -16.70 33.35
CA ASP A 243 1.69 -15.29 33.09
C ASP A 243 3.05 -14.89 33.70
N SER A 244 3.41 -15.45 34.86
CA SER A 244 4.72 -15.22 35.48
C SER A 244 5.90 -15.70 34.65
N LEU A 245 5.71 -16.70 33.78
CA LEU A 245 6.75 -17.29 32.93
C LEU A 245 6.69 -16.73 31.51
N THR A 246 5.50 -16.73 30.90
CA THR A 246 5.30 -16.35 29.50
C THR A 246 5.01 -14.87 29.31
N GLN A 247 4.72 -14.13 30.39
CA GLN A 247 4.21 -12.76 30.31
C GLN A 247 2.98 -12.67 29.39
N ALA A 248 2.06 -13.62 29.51
CA ALA A 248 0.88 -13.78 28.67
C ALA A 248 0.13 -12.46 28.47
N SER A 249 -0.16 -11.74 29.56
CA SER A 249 -0.89 -10.46 29.52
C SER A 249 -0.13 -9.38 28.73
N ALA A 250 1.18 -9.25 28.97
CA ALA A 250 2.03 -8.30 28.25
C ALA A 250 2.18 -8.66 26.77
N ASN A 251 2.25 -9.95 26.43
CA ASN A 251 2.35 -10.42 25.06
C ASN A 251 1.01 -10.30 24.32
N CYS A 252 -0.12 -10.54 24.98
CA CYS A 252 -1.45 -10.32 24.41
C CYS A 252 -1.66 -8.84 24.07
N SER A 253 -1.36 -7.94 25.01
CA SER A 253 -1.42 -6.49 24.80
C SER A 253 -0.46 -6.04 23.69
N GLY A 254 0.78 -6.53 23.70
CA GLY A 254 1.79 -6.21 22.70
C GLY A 254 1.42 -6.66 21.29
N GLN A 255 0.92 -7.88 21.12
CA GLN A 255 0.48 -8.39 19.82
C GLN A 255 -0.76 -7.66 19.30
N THR A 256 -1.70 -7.34 20.19
CA THR A 256 -2.88 -6.54 19.86
C THR A 256 -2.50 -5.12 19.43
N ALA A 257 -1.60 -4.48 20.18
CA ALA A 257 -1.07 -3.15 19.83
C ALA A 257 -0.34 -3.18 18.49
N ALA A 258 0.49 -4.18 18.23
CA ALA A 258 1.19 -4.34 16.96
C ALA A 258 0.21 -4.47 15.77
N TRP A 259 -0.91 -5.18 15.94
CA TRP A 259 -1.94 -5.27 14.91
C TRP A 259 -2.61 -3.91 14.65
N TYR A 260 -2.96 -3.15 15.69
CA TYR A 260 -3.48 -1.79 15.52
C TYR A 260 -2.47 -0.84 14.85
N ILE A 261 -1.20 -0.94 15.21
CA ILE A 261 -0.13 -0.16 14.56
C ILE A 261 -0.03 -0.52 13.08
N ALA A 262 -0.21 -1.79 12.71
CA ALA A 262 -0.25 -2.21 11.31
C ALA A 262 -1.43 -1.57 10.56
N LEU A 263 -2.62 -1.46 11.17
CA LEU A 263 -3.76 -0.76 10.59
C LEU A 263 -3.50 0.74 10.38
N VAL A 264 -2.89 1.40 11.36
CA VAL A 264 -2.47 2.80 11.24
C VAL A 264 -1.47 2.96 10.10
N THR A 265 -0.53 2.03 9.96
CA THR A 265 0.45 2.02 8.87
C THR A 265 -0.24 1.90 7.51
N ILE A 266 -1.24 1.03 7.37
CA ILE A 266 -2.06 0.92 6.15
C ILE A 266 -2.76 2.24 5.84
N ALA A 267 -3.33 2.91 6.83
CA ALA A 267 -4.02 4.19 6.64
C ALA A 267 -3.06 5.30 6.16
N ILE A 268 -1.87 5.38 6.77
CA ILE A 268 -0.82 6.35 6.40
C ILE A 268 -0.37 6.12 4.95
N GLU A 269 -0.08 4.86 4.58
CA GLU A 269 0.31 4.51 3.21
C GLU A 269 -0.81 4.78 2.21
N GLY A 270 -2.05 4.47 2.58
CA GLY A 270 -3.23 4.78 1.79
C GLY A 270 -3.34 6.27 1.45
N ILE A 271 -3.20 7.14 2.45
CA ILE A 271 -3.20 8.60 2.25
C ILE A 271 -2.09 9.02 1.27
N GLY A 272 -0.89 8.46 1.40
CA GLY A 272 0.23 8.74 0.49
C GLY A 272 -0.05 8.35 -0.97
N ILE A 273 -0.65 7.17 -1.18
CA ILE A 273 -1.02 6.65 -2.50
C ILE A 273 -2.12 7.53 -3.11
N PHE A 274 -3.20 7.80 -2.36
CA PHE A 274 -4.30 8.64 -2.81
C PHE A 274 -3.83 10.06 -3.11
N GLY A 275 -3.04 10.67 -2.24
CA GLY A 275 -2.49 12.01 -2.45
C GLY A 275 -1.67 12.11 -3.74
N THR A 276 -0.79 11.13 -4.00
CA THR A 276 -0.01 11.09 -5.24
C THR A 276 -0.90 10.87 -6.47
N PHE A 277 -1.92 10.01 -6.36
CA PHE A 277 -2.88 9.76 -7.44
C PHE A 277 -3.66 11.03 -7.81
N PHE A 278 -4.18 11.77 -6.83
CA PHE A 278 -4.93 13.01 -7.07
C PHE A 278 -4.05 14.10 -7.68
N ILE A 279 -2.80 14.25 -7.24
CA ILE A 279 -1.85 15.20 -7.85
C ILE A 279 -1.54 14.82 -9.30
N ASN A 280 -1.38 13.53 -9.60
CA ASN A 280 -1.13 13.09 -10.97
C ASN A 280 -2.37 13.27 -11.87
N GLN A 281 -3.57 13.05 -11.33
CA GLN A 281 -4.83 13.30 -12.02
C GLN A 281 -5.05 14.78 -12.32
N SER A 282 -4.75 15.68 -11.37
CA SER A 282 -4.88 17.12 -11.60
C SER A 282 -3.93 17.60 -12.69
N LYS A 283 -2.69 17.08 -12.71
CA LYS A 283 -1.71 17.37 -13.77
C LYS A 283 -2.19 16.90 -15.15
N ARG A 284 -2.74 15.68 -15.25
CA ARG A 284 -3.29 15.17 -16.53
C ARG A 284 -4.44 16.03 -17.04
N LYS A 285 -5.30 16.51 -16.14
CA LYS A 285 -6.40 17.42 -16.50
C LYS A 285 -5.89 18.80 -16.95
N ALA A 286 -4.83 19.31 -16.33
CA ALA A 286 -4.21 20.58 -16.75
C ALA A 286 -3.55 20.46 -18.13
N ALA A 287 -2.78 19.38 -18.36
CA ALA A 287 -2.13 19.14 -19.65
C ALA A 287 -3.14 18.92 -20.79
N GLY A 288 -4.26 18.23 -20.53
CA GLY A 288 -5.33 18.07 -21.53
C GLY A 288 -5.94 19.42 -21.95
N LYS A 289 -6.20 20.31 -21.00
CA LYS A 289 -6.73 21.66 -21.30
C LYS A 289 -5.75 22.51 -22.11
N GLU A 290 -4.46 22.37 -21.85
CA GLU A 290 -3.42 23.10 -22.58
C GLU A 290 -3.31 22.62 -24.02
N MET A 291 -3.45 21.30 -24.26
CA MET A 291 -3.48 20.72 -25.59
C MET A 291 -4.73 21.18 -26.37
N ASP A 292 -5.91 21.15 -25.75
CA ASP A 292 -7.15 21.65 -26.38
C ASP A 292 -7.04 23.14 -26.75
N SER A 293 -6.39 23.95 -25.89
CA SER A 293 -6.18 25.38 -26.16
C SER A 293 -5.13 25.62 -27.25
N ALA A 294 -4.08 24.81 -27.31
CA ALA A 294 -3.05 24.91 -28.34
C ALA A 294 -3.57 24.46 -29.72
N GLU A 295 -4.37 23.40 -29.75
CA GLU A 295 -5.07 22.94 -30.96
C GLU A 295 -6.02 24.02 -31.47
N PHE A 296 -6.82 24.63 -30.58
CA PHE A 296 -7.70 25.73 -30.94
C PHE A 296 -6.95 26.97 -31.45
N ALA A 297 -5.81 27.32 -30.84
CA ALA A 297 -4.97 28.42 -31.31
C ALA A 297 -4.38 28.14 -32.70
N ALA A 298 -3.95 26.90 -32.96
CA ALA A 298 -3.43 26.49 -34.26
C ALA A 298 -4.52 26.51 -35.36
N GLU A 299 -5.77 26.18 -35.03
CA GLU A 299 -6.89 26.36 -35.96
C GLU A 299 -7.17 27.83 -36.27
N PHE A 300 -7.12 28.70 -35.26
CA PHE A 300 -7.29 30.14 -35.45
C PHE A 300 -6.21 30.75 -36.37
N GLU A 301 -4.96 30.30 -36.25
CA GLU A 301 -3.87 30.75 -37.10
C GLU A 301 -4.05 30.29 -38.56
N LYS A 302 -4.54 29.07 -38.79
CA LYS A 302 -4.91 28.58 -40.13
C LYS A 302 -6.03 29.42 -40.75
N LEU A 303 -7.05 29.78 -39.97
CA LEU A 303 -8.14 30.64 -40.45
C LEU A 303 -7.67 32.06 -40.77
N ALA A 304 -6.78 32.61 -39.96
CA ALA A 304 -6.18 33.94 -40.21
C ALA A 304 -5.33 33.95 -41.49
N ALA A 305 -4.53 32.90 -41.72
CA ALA A 305 -3.74 32.75 -42.94
C ALA A 305 -4.63 32.64 -44.19
N TRP A 306 -5.73 31.88 -44.11
CA TRP A 306 -6.71 31.79 -45.20
C TRP A 306 -7.37 33.13 -45.52
N GLY A 307 -7.72 33.92 -44.49
CA GLY A 307 -8.29 35.26 -44.68
C GLY A 307 -7.39 36.21 -45.49
N GLN A 308 -6.08 36.20 -45.25
CA GLN A 308 -5.13 36.99 -46.04
C GLN A 308 -5.05 36.57 -47.51
N GLU A 309 -5.23 35.27 -47.79
CA GLU A 309 -5.22 34.75 -49.14
C GLU A 309 -6.49 35.15 -49.91
N VAL A 310 -7.64 35.16 -49.23
CA VAL A 310 -8.91 35.64 -49.80
C VAL A 310 -8.85 37.14 -50.10
N ASP A 311 -8.31 37.96 -49.20
CA ASP A 311 -8.16 39.41 -49.44
C ASP A 311 -7.26 39.71 -50.65
N LYS A 312 -6.18 38.94 -50.85
CA LYS A 312 -5.37 39.03 -52.08
C LYS A 312 -6.15 38.65 -53.32
N ALA A 313 -6.98 37.61 -53.26
CA ALA A 313 -7.79 37.16 -54.39
C ALA A 313 -8.89 38.18 -54.75
N VAL A 314 -9.51 38.83 -53.76
CA VAL A 314 -10.60 39.80 -53.95
C VAL A 314 -10.09 41.22 -54.27
N GLY A 315 -8.95 41.62 -53.70
CA GLY A 315 -8.34 42.94 -53.91
C GLY A 315 -7.91 43.23 -55.36
N GLY A 316 -7.90 42.22 -56.23
CA GLY A 316 -7.70 42.37 -57.69
C GLY A 316 -8.89 43.00 -58.43
N ILE A 317 -10.07 43.09 -57.81
CA ILE A 317 -11.23 43.78 -58.39
C ILE A 317 -11.18 45.25 -57.98
N THR A 318 -10.18 45.98 -58.46
CA THR A 318 -10.21 47.44 -58.35
C THR A 318 -11.30 47.94 -59.30
N PRO A 319 -12.34 48.66 -58.83
CA PRO A 319 -13.35 49.21 -59.72
C PRO A 319 -12.65 50.19 -60.67
N GLN A 320 -12.56 49.82 -61.94
CA GLN A 320 -12.04 50.67 -62.99
C GLN A 320 -12.95 51.91 -63.03
N ALA A 321 -12.42 53.05 -62.60
CA ALA A 321 -13.15 54.32 -62.55
C ALA A 321 -13.66 54.64 -63.96
N GLY A 322 -14.98 54.50 -64.14
CA GLY A 322 -15.67 54.80 -65.38
C GLY A 322 -15.40 56.23 -65.81
N GLY A 323 -14.83 56.37 -66.99
CA GLY A 323 -14.52 57.65 -67.61
C GLY A 323 -15.76 58.50 -67.83
N LYS A 324 -15.61 59.81 -67.57
CA LYS A 324 -16.53 60.86 -67.97
C LYS A 324 -16.73 60.83 -69.48
N GLY A 325 -17.96 60.58 -69.91
CA GLY A 325 -18.47 60.94 -71.24
C GLY A 325 -19.10 62.33 -71.19
N SER A 326 -18.73 63.16 -72.18
CA SER A 326 -19.11 64.56 -72.41
C SER A 326 -20.61 64.85 -72.49
#